data_AF-A0A958ZLN3-F1
#
_entry.id   AF-A0A958ZLN3-F1
#
_cell.length_a   1.000
_cell.length_b   1.000
_cell.length_c   1.000
_cell.angle_alpha   90.00
_cell.angle_beta   90.00
_cell.angle_gamma   90.00
#
_symmetry.space_group_name_H-M   'P 1'
#
loop_
_entity.id
_entity.type
_entity.pdbx_description
1 polymer ?
#
loop_
_entity_poly.entity_id
_entity_poly.type
_entity_poly.pdbx_seq_one_letter_code
_entity_poly.pdbx_strand_id
1 'polypeptide(L)'
;VTGLDDNLKFGIALKNIGPKMKYSGNGLDIKTNFEGKEFTFSKRSEAFEMPAELNIGVAYDIYIGPKKDSTAKSGKTDYRITPAGTFFSRAFGKDQVSLGLEAAWKEMLMLRFGYVLEDGMFKEANRTNVLTGPTAGMSIELPLKKGSKSTIAIDYAYRFTQPFSGNHGIGLRLNL
;
A
#
# COMPACT_ATOMS: atom_id res chain seq x y z
N VAL A 1 -8.20 8.66 24.87
CA VAL A 1 -8.53 9.82 24.02
C VAL A 1 -8.55 9.35 22.56
N THR A 2 -9.55 8.54 22.24
CA THR A 2 -10.10 8.31 20.92
C THR A 2 -11.60 8.63 21.10
N GLY A 3 -12.24 9.33 20.17
CA GLY A 3 -13.61 9.82 20.37
C GLY A 3 -14.63 8.69 20.63
N LEU A 4 -15.89 9.05 20.86
CA LEU A 4 -16.98 8.08 21.13
C LEU A 4 -17.14 6.98 20.05
N ASP A 5 -16.64 7.22 18.83
CA ASP A 5 -16.70 6.31 17.67
C ASP A 5 -15.33 5.73 17.25
N ASP A 6 -14.28 5.88 18.07
CA ASP A 6 -12.93 5.36 17.79
C ASP A 6 -12.35 5.83 16.44
N ASN A 7 -12.65 7.10 16.11
CA ASN A 7 -12.37 7.70 14.81
C ASN A 7 -10.87 7.90 14.51
N LEU A 8 -10.02 7.98 15.54
CA LEU A 8 -8.58 8.20 15.37
C LEU A 8 -7.84 6.87 15.35
N LYS A 9 -7.16 6.58 14.24
CA LYS A 9 -6.32 5.40 14.06
C LYS A 9 -4.86 5.84 14.00
N PHE A 10 -4.03 5.19 14.79
CA PHE A 10 -2.58 5.39 14.78
C PHE A 10 -1.89 4.02 14.74
N GLY A 11 -0.87 3.88 13.91
CA GLY A 11 -0.13 2.63 13.77
C GLY A 11 1.33 2.88 13.47
N ILE A 12 2.18 2.05 14.06
CA ILE A 12 3.62 2.00 13.76
C ILE A 12 3.92 0.57 13.30
N ALA A 13 4.64 0.44 12.18
CA ALA A 13 5.09 -0.85 11.68
C ALA A 13 6.57 -0.78 11.29
N LEU A 14 7.38 -1.67 11.89
CA LEU A 14 8.75 -1.92 11.45
C LEU A 14 8.77 -3.14 10.53
N LYS A 15 9.41 -3.00 9.37
CA LYS A 15 9.58 -4.07 8.40
C LYS A 15 11.06 -4.39 8.22
N ASN A 16 11.32 -5.62 7.81
CA ASN A 16 12.64 -6.13 7.45
C ASN A 16 13.70 -6.01 8.56
N ILE A 17 13.25 -6.01 9.82
CA ILE A 17 14.15 -6.12 10.97
C ILE A 17 14.39 -7.60 11.26
N GLY A 18 15.64 -8.05 11.15
CA GLY A 18 15.95 -9.46 11.33
C GLY A 18 17.35 -9.87 10.89
N PRO A 19 17.67 -11.16 11.00
CA PRO A 19 18.95 -11.70 10.58
C PRO A 19 19.14 -11.57 9.06
N LYS A 20 20.41 -11.62 8.64
CA LYS A 20 20.79 -11.52 7.24
C LYS A 20 20.12 -12.60 6.39
N MET A 21 19.62 -12.21 5.24
CA MET A 21 19.12 -13.14 4.23
C MET A 21 20.28 -13.72 3.44
N LYS A 22 20.16 -15.00 3.08
CA LYS A 22 21.13 -15.70 2.23
C LYS A 22 20.38 -16.55 1.23
N TYR A 23 20.70 -16.40 -0.05
CA TYR A 23 20.16 -17.28 -1.09
C TYR A 23 20.84 -18.64 -1.03
N SER A 24 20.10 -19.73 -1.20
CA SER A 24 20.66 -21.09 -1.29
C SER A 24 19.96 -21.86 -2.42
N GLY A 25 20.62 -22.90 -2.91
CA GLY A 25 20.08 -23.79 -3.95
C GLY A 25 20.99 -23.91 -5.17
N ASN A 26 20.65 -24.87 -6.04
CA ASN A 26 21.44 -25.27 -7.20
C ASN A 26 21.50 -24.22 -8.32
N GLY A 27 20.71 -23.14 -8.23
CA GLY A 27 20.82 -22.00 -9.14
C GLY A 27 22.15 -21.23 -9.01
N LEU A 28 22.97 -21.58 -8.01
CA LEU A 28 24.31 -21.04 -7.79
C LEU A 28 25.43 -21.95 -8.35
N ASP A 29 25.08 -23.11 -8.89
CA ASP A 29 26.03 -24.06 -9.47
C ASP A 29 26.22 -23.75 -10.96
N ILE A 30 27.42 -23.34 -11.33
CA ILE A 30 27.79 -23.02 -12.71
C ILE A 30 28.63 -24.19 -13.24
N LYS A 31 28.18 -24.80 -14.33
CA LYS A 31 28.97 -25.79 -15.08
C LYS A 31 29.93 -25.06 -15.99
N THR A 32 31.22 -25.32 -15.86
CA THR A 32 32.26 -24.76 -16.74
C THR A 32 33.12 -25.89 -17.28
N ASN A 33 33.50 -25.82 -18.55
CA ASN A 33 34.44 -26.77 -19.14
C ASN A 33 35.87 -26.23 -18.95
N PHE A 34 36.73 -27.00 -18.30
CA PHE A 34 38.16 -26.71 -18.19
C PHE A 34 38.93 -27.95 -18.64
N GLU A 35 39.87 -27.78 -19.59
CA GLU A 35 40.66 -28.87 -20.19
C GLU A 35 39.81 -30.08 -20.66
N GLY A 36 38.68 -29.83 -21.31
CA GLY A 36 37.84 -30.88 -21.90
C GLY A 36 37.01 -31.69 -20.88
N LYS A 37 37.05 -31.34 -19.59
CA LYS A 37 36.23 -31.93 -18.53
C LYS A 37 35.22 -30.92 -18.00
N GLU A 38 33.99 -31.38 -17.78
CA GLU A 38 32.93 -30.56 -17.19
C GLU A 38 33.08 -30.54 -15.67
N PHE A 39 33.30 -29.34 -15.11
CA PHE A 39 33.37 -29.12 -13.68
C PHE A 39 32.19 -28.25 -13.23
N THR A 40 31.59 -28.61 -12.10
CA THR A 40 30.55 -27.81 -11.45
C THR A 40 31.18 -26.96 -10.37
N PHE A 41 31.18 -25.64 -10.55
CA PHE A 41 31.61 -24.68 -9.54
C PHE A 41 30.39 -24.13 -8.80
N SER A 42 30.36 -24.26 -7.48
CA SER A 42 29.29 -23.68 -6.66
C SER A 42 29.67 -22.27 -6.22
N LYS A 43 28.93 -21.26 -6.68
CA LYS A 43 29.11 -19.86 -6.27
C LYS A 43 28.47 -19.64 -4.90
N ARG A 44 29.29 -19.49 -3.86
CA ARG A 44 28.78 -19.23 -2.50
C ARG A 44 28.10 -17.85 -2.47
N SER A 45 26.86 -17.83 -2.00
CA SER A 45 26.12 -16.60 -1.74
C SER A 45 26.60 -15.94 -0.44
N GLU A 46 26.74 -14.62 -0.47
CA GLU A 46 27.00 -13.82 0.72
C GLU A 46 25.67 -13.48 1.43
N ALA A 47 25.72 -13.37 2.76
CA ALA A 47 24.55 -12.98 3.54
C ALA A 47 24.42 -11.45 3.51
N PHE A 48 23.23 -10.95 3.18
CA PHE A 48 22.96 -9.52 3.08
C PHE A 48 21.79 -9.10 3.97
N GLU A 49 21.81 -7.85 4.42
CA GLU A 49 20.74 -7.27 5.22
C GLU A 49 19.64 -6.74 4.31
N MET A 50 18.38 -7.05 4.62
CA MET A 50 17.27 -6.41 3.93
C MET A 50 17.12 -4.97 4.42
N PRO A 51 16.79 -4.01 3.54
CA PRO A 51 16.53 -2.63 3.94
C PRO A 51 15.39 -2.54 4.97
N ALA A 52 15.74 -2.14 6.19
CA ALA A 52 14.77 -1.85 7.24
C ALA A 52 13.91 -0.63 6.86
N GLU A 53 12.62 -0.70 7.16
CA GLU A 53 11.65 0.38 6.93
C GLU A 53 10.79 0.59 8.17
N LEU A 54 10.71 1.84 8.63
CA LEU A 54 9.81 2.29 9.68
C LEU A 54 8.63 3.03 9.04
N ASN A 55 7.42 2.59 9.36
CA ASN A 55 6.19 3.19 8.88
C ASN A 55 5.39 3.73 10.06
N ILE A 56 5.03 5.00 10.01
CA ILE A 56 4.18 5.64 11.02
C ILE A 56 2.94 6.20 10.30
N GLY A 57 1.77 5.66 10.61
CA GLY A 57 0.50 6.02 9.99
C GLY A 57 -0.47 6.65 10.98
N VAL A 58 -1.19 7.68 10.53
CA VAL A 58 -2.32 8.28 11.24
C VAL A 58 -3.49 8.42 10.27
N ALA A 59 -4.69 8.11 10.73
CA ALA A 59 -5.92 8.33 9.98
C ALA A 59 -7.05 8.76 10.91
N TYR A 60 -7.96 9.56 10.38
CA TYR A 60 -9.12 10.01 11.14
C TYR A 60 -10.40 9.81 10.33
N ASP A 61 -11.33 9.00 10.82
CA ASP A 61 -12.62 8.76 10.16
C ASP A 61 -13.64 9.85 10.54
N ILE A 62 -14.18 10.52 9.54
CA ILE A 62 -15.23 11.53 9.68
C ILE A 62 -16.52 10.99 9.07
N TYR A 63 -17.56 10.80 9.88
CA TYR A 63 -18.88 10.37 9.41
C TYR A 63 -19.81 11.58 9.27
N ILE A 64 -20.42 11.79 8.10
CA ILE A 64 -21.21 12.99 7.77
C ILE A 64 -22.61 12.60 7.29
N GLY A 65 -23.68 13.11 7.93
CA GLY A 65 -25.08 12.92 7.49
C GLY A 65 -26.05 12.43 8.59
N PRO A 66 -27.30 12.08 8.22
CA PRO A 66 -28.34 11.73 9.19
C PRO A 66 -28.05 10.38 9.85
N LYS A 67 -28.04 10.39 11.18
CA LYS A 67 -27.77 9.21 12.02
C LYS A 67 -28.81 8.12 11.77
N LYS A 68 -28.38 6.92 11.37
CA LYS A 68 -29.18 5.69 11.47
C LYS A 68 -28.95 5.06 12.84
N ASP A 69 -29.47 5.69 13.89
CA ASP A 69 -29.97 5.07 15.13
C ASP A 69 -29.98 6.09 16.27
N SER A 70 -31.16 6.26 16.88
CA SER A 70 -31.36 7.10 18.07
C SER A 70 -31.07 6.35 19.38
N THR A 71 -30.50 5.14 19.33
CA THR A 71 -30.43 4.24 20.51
C THR A 71 -29.11 3.49 20.70
N ALA A 72 -28.15 3.59 19.77
CA ALA A 72 -26.83 2.97 19.91
C ALA A 72 -25.74 4.05 19.89
N LYS A 73 -24.77 3.94 20.80
CA LYS A 73 -23.64 4.89 21.00
C LYS A 73 -22.68 5.02 19.79
N SER A 74 -23.02 4.48 18.62
CA SER A 74 -22.27 4.66 17.38
C SER A 74 -23.23 4.90 16.21
N GLY A 75 -23.52 6.19 15.96
CA GLY A 75 -24.40 6.63 14.89
C GLY A 75 -23.67 6.62 13.55
N LYS A 76 -23.32 5.43 13.05
CA LYS A 76 -22.64 5.29 11.76
C LYS A 76 -23.51 5.85 10.64
N THR A 77 -22.92 6.73 9.85
CA THR A 77 -23.62 7.42 8.77
C THR A 77 -23.27 6.82 7.41
N ASP A 78 -24.16 6.99 6.43
CA ASP A 78 -23.96 6.49 5.07
C ASP A 78 -22.78 7.15 4.34
N TYR A 79 -22.21 8.26 4.81
CA TYR A 79 -21.00 8.88 4.23
C TYR A 79 -19.84 8.88 5.23
N ARG A 80 -18.68 8.37 4.80
CA ARG A 80 -17.41 8.39 5.56
C ARG A 80 -16.34 9.09 4.72
N ILE A 81 -15.63 10.03 5.33
CA ILE A 81 -14.43 10.64 4.77
C ILE A 81 -13.27 10.36 5.73
N THR A 82 -12.20 9.77 5.22
CA THR A 82 -11.02 9.41 6.01
C THR A 82 -9.79 10.07 5.40
N PRO A 83 -9.34 11.23 5.91
CA PRO A 83 -7.98 11.69 5.72
C PRO A 83 -6.99 10.74 6.42
N ALA A 84 -5.89 10.44 5.74
CA ALA A 84 -4.80 9.62 6.25
C ALA A 84 -3.45 10.21 5.86
N GLY A 85 -2.47 10.05 6.74
CA GLY A 85 -1.07 10.40 6.51
C GLY A 85 -0.17 9.26 6.93
N THR A 86 0.91 9.02 6.20
CA THR A 86 1.89 7.98 6.56
C THR A 86 3.30 8.45 6.25
N PHE A 87 4.17 8.37 7.24
CA PHE A 87 5.59 8.63 7.12
C PHE A 87 6.34 7.30 6.95
N PHE A 88 7.16 7.21 5.91
CA PHE A 88 8.01 6.06 5.59
C PHE A 88 9.45 6.50 5.77
N SER A 89 10.17 5.91 6.73
CA SER A 89 11.62 6.09 6.87
C SER A 89 12.34 4.82 6.47
N ARG A 90 13.36 4.97 5.63
CA ARG A 90 14.05 3.85 4.96
C ARG A 90 15.53 3.90 5.27
N ALA A 91 16.11 2.74 5.62
CA ALA A 91 17.53 2.67 5.98
C ALA A 91 18.50 2.96 4.82
N PHE A 92 18.13 2.64 3.57
CA PHE A 92 18.96 2.83 2.38
C PHE A 92 18.31 3.70 1.30
N GLY A 93 17.19 4.35 1.63
CA GLY A 93 16.41 5.16 0.70
C GLY A 93 16.05 6.51 1.31
N LYS A 94 15.41 7.36 0.52
CA LYS A 94 14.89 8.63 1.03
C LYS A 94 13.62 8.41 1.84
N ASP A 95 13.42 9.30 2.80
CA ASP A 95 12.17 9.38 3.55
C ASP A 95 11.03 9.85 2.64
N GLN A 96 9.85 9.25 2.81
CA GLN A 96 8.65 9.57 2.05
C GLN A 96 7.49 9.89 2.98
N VAL A 97 6.63 10.82 2.55
CA VAL A 97 5.39 11.18 3.24
C VAL A 97 4.24 10.94 2.28
N SER A 98 3.37 10.00 2.61
CA SER A 98 2.13 9.76 1.86
C SER A 98 0.97 10.48 2.54
N LEU A 99 0.21 11.23 1.77
CA LEU A 99 -1.06 11.81 2.18
C LEU A 99 -2.18 11.17 1.36
N GLY A 100 -3.30 10.85 2.00
CA GLY A 100 -4.43 10.17 1.39
C GLY A 100 -5.76 10.69 1.91
N LEU A 101 -6.77 10.59 1.05
CA LEU A 101 -8.16 10.88 1.37
C LEU A 101 -9.03 9.78 0.77
N GLU A 102 -9.81 9.10 1.61
CA GLU A 102 -10.85 8.19 1.18
C GLU A 102 -12.22 8.83 1.42
N ALA A 103 -13.11 8.76 0.43
CA ALA A 103 -14.52 9.08 0.58
C ALA A 103 -15.35 7.83 0.24
N ALA A 104 -16.12 7.33 1.19
CA ALA A 104 -16.95 6.14 1.04
C ALA A 104 -18.43 6.51 1.19
N TRP A 105 -19.25 6.06 0.25
CA TRP A 105 -20.70 6.16 0.29
C TRP A 105 -21.30 4.77 0.44
N LYS A 106 -21.97 4.55 1.58
CA LYS A 106 -22.65 3.33 2.00
C LYS A 106 -21.75 2.08 1.96
N GLU A 107 -20.44 2.29 1.98
CA GLU A 107 -19.41 1.29 1.73
C GLU A 107 -19.57 0.53 0.38
N MET A 108 -20.49 0.99 -0.48
CA MET A 108 -20.71 0.44 -1.83
C MET A 108 -19.85 1.17 -2.86
N LEU A 109 -19.66 2.49 -2.71
CA LEU A 109 -18.79 3.28 -3.57
C LEU A 109 -17.71 3.90 -2.72
N MET A 110 -16.45 3.66 -3.07
CA MET A 110 -15.29 4.23 -2.38
C MET A 110 -14.39 4.92 -3.40
N LEU A 111 -14.17 6.21 -3.20
CA LEU A 111 -13.22 7.02 -3.96
C LEU A 111 -12.00 7.28 -3.11
N ARG A 112 -10.81 7.12 -3.69
CA ARG A 112 -9.53 7.29 -3.01
C ARG A 112 -8.66 8.23 -3.81
N PHE A 113 -8.09 9.20 -3.12
CA PHE A 113 -7.09 10.10 -3.67
C PHE A 113 -5.87 10.08 -2.75
N GLY A 114 -4.70 10.22 -3.33
CA GLY A 114 -3.46 10.23 -2.56
C GLY A 114 -2.33 10.90 -3.30
N TYR A 115 -1.31 11.27 -2.55
CA TYR A 115 -0.10 11.88 -3.06
C TYR A 115 1.07 11.46 -2.18
N VAL A 116 2.14 10.95 -2.80
CA VAL A 116 3.36 10.57 -2.10
C VAL A 116 4.42 11.63 -2.36
N LEU A 117 4.87 12.28 -1.30
CA LEU A 117 5.97 13.23 -1.28
C LEU A 117 7.26 12.49 -0.93
N GLU A 118 8.34 12.81 -1.62
CA GLU A 118 9.69 12.33 -1.33
C GLU A 118 10.65 13.53 -1.32
N ASP A 119 11.70 13.47 -0.50
CA ASP A 119 12.69 14.54 -0.46
C ASP A 119 13.42 14.70 -1.82
N GLY A 120 13.41 15.93 -2.35
CA GLY A 120 13.95 16.25 -3.68
C GLY A 120 13.05 15.90 -4.87
N MET A 121 11.79 15.49 -4.68
CA MET A 121 10.90 15.05 -5.77
C MET A 121 10.52 16.17 -6.78
N PHE A 122 10.60 17.45 -6.37
CA PHE A 122 10.27 18.61 -7.22
C PHE A 122 11.43 19.08 -8.11
N LYS A 123 12.66 18.59 -7.89
CA LYS A 123 13.83 18.91 -8.72
C LYS A 123 14.17 17.68 -9.56
N GLU A 124 14.03 17.77 -10.89
CA GLU A 124 14.33 16.64 -11.80
C GLU A 124 15.72 16.03 -11.56
N ALA A 125 16.72 16.87 -11.26
CA ALA A 125 18.09 16.42 -11.00
C ALA A 125 18.25 15.53 -9.75
N ASN A 126 17.37 15.65 -8.76
CA ASN A 126 17.42 14.86 -7.52
C ASN A 126 16.33 13.80 -7.44
N ARG A 127 15.56 13.60 -8.52
CA ARG A 127 14.41 12.71 -8.54
C ARG A 127 14.85 11.25 -8.70
N THR A 128 14.81 10.53 -7.59
CA THR A 128 15.18 9.11 -7.50
C THR A 128 14.03 8.15 -7.74
N ASN A 129 12.79 8.65 -7.77
CA ASN A 129 11.58 7.86 -7.87
C ASN A 129 10.80 8.18 -9.16
N VAL A 130 10.31 7.13 -9.81
CA VAL A 130 9.52 7.19 -11.05
C VAL A 130 8.04 7.48 -10.75
N LEU A 131 7.58 7.16 -9.55
CA LEU A 131 6.18 7.27 -9.11
C LEU A 131 5.91 8.64 -8.52
N THR A 132 6.13 9.65 -9.33
CA THR A 132 5.89 11.05 -9.00
C THR A 132 4.45 11.40 -9.32
N GLY A 133 3.78 12.17 -8.47
CA GLY A 133 2.44 12.69 -8.74
C GLY A 133 1.29 12.01 -8.00
N PRO A 134 0.05 12.39 -8.34
CA PRO A 134 -1.14 11.94 -7.63
C PRO A 134 -1.50 10.49 -7.97
N THR A 135 -2.15 9.85 -7.00
CA THR A 135 -2.82 8.57 -7.13
C THR A 135 -4.32 8.77 -6.98
N ALA A 136 -5.10 8.12 -7.81
CA ALA A 136 -6.56 8.09 -7.69
C ALA A 136 -7.05 6.65 -7.81
N GLY A 137 -8.13 6.32 -7.14
CA GLY A 137 -8.75 5.00 -7.22
C GLY A 137 -10.23 5.06 -6.94
N MET A 138 -10.96 4.11 -7.51
CA MET A 138 -12.38 3.93 -7.30
C MET A 138 -12.64 2.45 -7.05
N SER A 139 -13.46 2.15 -6.05
CA SER A 139 -13.95 0.80 -5.79
C SER A 139 -15.46 0.84 -5.75
N ILE A 140 -16.09 -0.10 -6.44
CA ILE A 140 -17.52 -0.33 -6.39
C ILE A 140 -17.74 -1.74 -5.84
N GLU A 141 -18.43 -1.86 -4.72
CA GLU A 141 -18.83 -3.11 -4.10
C GLU A 141 -20.35 -3.30 -4.22
N LEU A 142 -20.73 -4.39 -4.90
CA LEU A 142 -22.11 -4.76 -5.17
C LEU A 142 -22.46 -6.05 -4.42
N PRO A 143 -23.51 -6.06 -3.57
CA PRO A 143 -24.00 -7.28 -2.95
C PRO A 143 -24.73 -8.13 -3.99
N LEU A 144 -24.33 -9.40 -4.15
CA LEU A 144 -24.88 -10.31 -5.16
C LEU A 144 -26.33 -10.73 -4.90
N LYS A 145 -26.72 -10.81 -3.62
CA LYS A 145 -28.06 -11.22 -3.21
C LYS A 145 -28.48 -10.52 -1.93
N LYS A 146 -29.75 -10.07 -1.86
CA LYS A 146 -30.34 -9.49 -0.66
C LYS A 146 -30.32 -10.54 0.46
N GLY A 147 -29.47 -10.35 1.48
CA GLY A 147 -29.32 -11.26 2.62
C GLY A 147 -28.17 -12.29 2.52
N SER A 148 -27.38 -12.30 1.43
CA SER A 148 -26.13 -13.08 1.39
C SER A 148 -24.94 -12.20 1.80
N LYS A 149 -23.89 -12.81 2.36
CA LYS A 149 -22.59 -12.15 2.62
C LYS A 149 -21.74 -12.01 1.35
N SER A 150 -22.19 -12.60 0.24
CA SER A 150 -21.43 -12.62 -1.01
C SER A 150 -21.46 -11.25 -1.69
N THR A 151 -20.29 -10.66 -1.91
CA THR A 151 -20.11 -9.35 -2.57
C THR A 151 -19.13 -9.46 -3.72
N ILE A 152 -19.39 -8.69 -4.79
CA ILE A 152 -18.43 -8.47 -5.88
C ILE A 152 -17.92 -7.04 -5.74
N ALA A 153 -16.61 -6.89 -5.66
CA ALA A 153 -15.97 -5.58 -5.75
C ALA A 153 -15.16 -5.45 -7.04
N ILE A 154 -15.31 -4.31 -7.70
CA ILE A 154 -14.50 -3.90 -8.84
C ILE A 154 -13.66 -2.72 -8.38
N ASP A 155 -12.35 -2.88 -8.44
CA ASP A 155 -11.34 -1.92 -8.02
C ASP A 155 -10.65 -1.36 -9.27
N TYR A 156 -10.58 -0.04 -9.39
CA TYR A 156 -9.78 0.64 -10.40
C TYR A 156 -8.82 1.58 -9.70
N ALA A 157 -7.53 1.48 -10.04
CA ALA A 157 -6.49 2.32 -9.49
C ALA A 157 -5.67 2.94 -10.61
N TYR A 158 -5.39 4.23 -10.49
CA TYR A 158 -4.53 4.99 -11.36
C TYR A 158 -3.42 5.64 -10.54
N ARG A 159 -2.18 5.48 -11.00
CA ARG A 159 -1.01 6.09 -10.37
C ARG A 159 -0.21 6.82 -11.43
N PHE A 160 -0.04 8.13 -11.25
CA PHE A 160 0.82 8.90 -12.13
C PHE A 160 2.27 8.45 -11.96
N THR A 161 3.00 8.43 -13.06
CA THR A 161 4.42 8.12 -13.14
C THR A 161 5.08 9.10 -14.11
N GLN A 162 6.37 9.37 -13.95
CA GLN A 162 7.17 10.08 -14.94
C GLN A 162 8.56 9.44 -14.94
N PRO A 163 9.12 9.03 -16.10
CA PRO A 163 8.73 9.38 -17.48
C PRO A 163 7.64 8.51 -18.14
N PHE A 164 7.07 7.52 -17.45
CA PHE A 164 6.04 6.64 -18.03
C PHE A 164 4.65 7.29 -18.06
N SER A 165 3.73 6.82 -18.90
CA SER A 165 2.39 7.41 -19.08
C SER A 165 1.37 7.04 -18.00
N GLY A 166 1.80 6.81 -16.75
CA GLY A 166 0.92 6.37 -15.67
C GLY A 166 0.67 4.86 -15.66
N ASN A 167 0.31 4.34 -14.50
CA ASN A 167 -0.04 2.94 -14.28
C ASN A 167 -1.53 2.81 -14.00
N HIS A 168 -2.17 1.86 -14.68
CA HIS A 168 -3.57 1.50 -14.49
C HIS A 168 -3.65 0.09 -13.90
N GLY A 169 -4.39 -0.07 -12.82
CA GLY A 169 -4.68 -1.35 -12.18
C GLY A 169 -6.18 -1.60 -12.18
N ILE A 170 -6.60 -2.77 -12.62
CA ILE A 170 -7.99 -3.24 -12.52
C ILE A 170 -7.97 -4.50 -11.67
N GLY A 171 -8.75 -4.49 -10.59
CA GLY A 171 -8.95 -5.62 -9.70
C GLY A 171 -10.41 -6.04 -9.70
N LEU A 172 -10.63 -7.35 -9.68
CA LEU A 172 -11.94 -7.93 -9.42
C LEU A 172 -11.82 -8.81 -8.19
N ARG A 173 -12.72 -8.60 -7.22
CA ARG A 173 -12.75 -9.33 -5.97
C ARG A 173 -14.11 -9.97 -5.80
N LEU A 174 -14.09 -11.27 -5.54
CA LEU A 174 -15.27 -12.05 -5.21
C LEU A 174 -15.15 -12.47 -3.75
N ASN A 175 -16.04 -11.97 -2.92
CA ASN A 175 -16.25 -12.48 -1.58
C ASN A 175 -17.46 -13.42 -1.67
N LEU A 176 -17.27 -14.70 -1.36
CA LEU A 176 -18.32 -15.72 -1.42
C LEU A 176 -18.98 -15.91 -0.06
#